data_AF-A0A7Y1T8X3-F1
#
_entry.id   AF-A0A7Y1T8X3-F1
#
_cell.length_a   1.000
_cell.length_b   1.000
_cell.length_c   1.000
_cell.angle_alpha   90.00
_cell.angle_beta   90.00
_cell.angle_gamma   90.00
#
_symmetry.space_group_name_H-M   'P 1'
#
loop_
_entity.id
_entity.type
_entity.pdbx_description
1 polymer ?
#
loop_
_entity_poly.entity_id
_entity_poly.type
_entity_poly.pdbx_seq_one_letter_code
_entity_poly.pdbx_strand_id
1 'polypeptide(L)'
;PDLADSKLAASICVFHQRFSTNTLPQWHLAQPFRMLAHNGEINTIVGNRNWADARRRKFQSGAFGDRLADVWPAVNRSGSDSSSLDNMLELLTLGGIDLYRAARMLVPPAWQNVETMDADLRAFYEFNSMHMEPWDGPAGLVMTDGRHAVCMLDRNGLRPARYVITNDDFITVASEVGTYGYAPEDVVEKGRVGPGQILAIDTQQGELLHTADIDARLKQGKPYKQWLQQQTVRIEGELREFRSSSSAVSSIGRDELRVLMKQFQVTFEERDQILRPLAESGQEATGSMGDDTPMAVLSTKVRSVYDYFRQQFAQVTNPPIDPLRESIVMSLETCIGAE
;
A
#
# COMPACT_ATOMS: atom_id res chain seq x y z
N PRO A 1 34.36 4.11 21.39
CA PRO A 1 32.96 3.86 20.99
C PRO A 1 32.91 2.71 19.98
N ASP A 2 31.93 1.82 20.08
CA ASP A 2 31.93 0.53 19.37
C ASP A 2 31.94 0.69 17.84
N LEU A 3 31.21 1.69 17.30
CA LEU A 3 31.16 1.96 15.85
C LEU A 3 32.49 2.47 15.25
N ALA A 4 33.45 2.90 16.09
CA ALA A 4 34.77 3.34 15.65
C ALA A 4 35.84 2.23 15.82
N ASP A 5 35.45 1.06 16.35
CA ASP A 5 36.37 -0.06 16.51
C ASP A 5 36.62 -0.73 15.16
N SER A 6 37.89 -0.84 14.75
CA SER A 6 38.32 -1.52 13.51
C SER A 6 37.95 -3.00 13.46
N LYS A 7 37.58 -3.62 14.59
CA LYS A 7 37.12 -5.01 14.66
C LYS A 7 35.66 -5.17 14.27
N LEU A 8 34.87 -4.09 14.25
CA LEU A 8 33.47 -4.15 13.84
C LEU A 8 33.42 -4.36 12.32
N ALA A 9 32.88 -5.49 11.89
CA ALA A 9 32.71 -5.85 10.49
C ALA A 9 31.27 -6.29 10.23
N ALA A 10 30.73 -5.93 9.07
CA ALA A 10 29.39 -6.29 8.64
C ALA A 10 29.36 -6.47 7.11
N SER A 11 28.57 -7.42 6.63
CA SER A 11 28.26 -7.59 5.21
C SER A 11 27.11 -6.68 4.74
N ILE A 12 26.28 -6.20 5.67
CA ILE A 12 25.13 -5.35 5.42
C ILE A 12 25.17 -4.18 6.40
N CYS A 13 25.02 -2.96 5.89
CA CYS A 13 24.84 -1.77 6.70
C CYS A 13 23.58 -1.04 6.24
N VAL A 14 22.63 -0.86 7.16
CA VAL A 14 21.43 -0.04 6.94
C VAL A 14 21.54 1.19 7.82
N PHE A 15 21.37 2.36 7.22
CA PHE A 15 21.37 3.63 7.92
C PHE A 15 20.11 4.42 7.58
N HIS A 16 19.69 5.30 8.49
CA HIS A 16 18.53 6.14 8.28
C HIS A 16 18.66 7.45 9.04
N GLN A 17 18.26 8.55 8.40
CA GLN A 17 18.10 9.83 9.06
C GLN A 17 16.66 10.31 8.89
N ARG A 18 15.97 10.50 10.02
CA ARG A 18 14.55 10.87 10.05
C ARG A 18 14.39 12.38 10.09
N PHE A 19 13.50 12.90 9.26
CA PHE A 19 12.92 14.24 9.44
C PHE A 19 11.57 14.11 10.14
N SER A 20 11.37 14.85 11.22
CA SER A 20 10.17 14.76 12.07
C SER A 20 9.42 16.08 12.06
N THR A 21 8.08 16.03 12.07
CA THR A 21 7.23 17.21 12.29
C THR A 21 7.22 17.66 13.75
N ASN A 22 7.75 16.84 14.67
CA ASN A 22 7.86 17.15 16.09
C ASN A 22 9.25 17.70 16.45
N THR A 23 9.27 18.67 17.37
CA THR A 23 10.50 19.25 17.95
C THR A 23 11.06 18.46 19.13
N LEU A 24 10.26 17.57 19.74
CA LEU A 24 10.68 16.76 20.88
C LEU A 24 11.22 15.40 20.41
N PRO A 25 12.49 15.06 20.73
CA PRO A 25 13.08 13.80 20.33
C PRO A 25 12.48 12.64 21.14
N GLN A 26 12.09 11.59 20.44
CA GLN A 26 11.73 10.31 21.03
C GLN A 26 12.62 9.23 20.44
N TRP A 27 13.55 8.71 21.26
CA TRP A 27 14.60 7.80 20.81
C TRP A 27 14.07 6.52 20.16
N HIS A 28 12.97 5.98 20.66
CA HIS A 28 12.35 4.77 20.12
C HIS A 28 11.71 4.96 18.73
N LEU A 29 11.60 6.19 18.24
CA LEU A 29 11.14 6.51 16.86
C LEU A 29 12.32 6.71 15.89
N ALA A 30 13.56 6.64 16.37
CA ALA A 30 14.72 6.60 15.51
C ALA A 30 14.75 5.26 14.76
N GLN A 31 15.24 5.32 13.53
CA GLN A 31 15.39 4.17 12.64
C GLN A 31 16.88 3.91 12.38
N PRO A 32 17.29 2.72 11.91
CA PRO A 32 16.45 1.59 11.47
C PRO A 32 15.63 0.92 12.58
N PHE A 33 14.50 0.31 12.21
CA PHE A 33 13.81 -0.64 13.09
C PHE A 33 14.45 -2.04 12.97
N ARG A 34 13.74 -3.09 13.38
CA ARG A 34 14.33 -4.43 13.52
C ARG A 34 14.72 -5.03 12.18
N MET A 35 13.86 -4.85 11.19
CA MET A 35 14.08 -5.34 9.83
C MET A 35 14.06 -4.22 8.80
N LEU A 36 13.45 -3.06 9.11
CA LEU A 36 13.12 -2.04 8.12
C LEU A 36 13.67 -0.64 8.46
N ALA A 37 14.17 0.03 7.43
CA ALA A 37 14.27 1.49 7.35
C ALA A 37 13.34 2.01 6.24
N HIS A 38 12.61 3.08 6.53
CA HIS A 38 11.57 3.65 5.69
C HIS A 38 11.74 5.17 5.57
N ASN A 39 12.08 5.60 4.36
CA ASN A 39 11.99 6.99 3.92
C ASN A 39 10.62 7.20 3.28
N GLY A 40 9.69 7.85 3.98
CA GLY A 40 8.33 7.97 3.46
C GLY A 40 7.27 8.17 4.52
N GLU A 41 6.01 8.01 4.11
CA GLU A 41 4.82 8.08 4.96
C GLU A 41 3.76 7.10 4.45
N ILE A 42 3.26 6.22 5.30
CA ILE A 42 2.16 5.30 4.97
C ILE A 42 0.83 6.01 5.23
N ASN A 43 0.14 6.40 4.17
CA ASN A 43 -1.11 7.17 4.26
C ASN A 43 -2.34 6.30 4.54
N THR A 44 -2.24 4.97 4.38
CA THR A 44 -3.31 4.00 4.71
C THR A 44 -3.24 3.44 6.13
N ILE A 45 -2.33 3.95 6.97
CA ILE A 45 -1.91 3.31 8.24
C ILE A 45 -3.06 3.00 9.20
N VAL A 46 -4.09 3.84 9.28
CA VAL A 46 -5.24 3.60 10.17
C VAL A 46 -6.01 2.36 9.74
N GLY A 47 -6.25 2.23 8.42
CA GLY A 47 -6.88 1.05 7.84
C GLY A 47 -6.02 -0.20 8.08
N ASN A 48 -4.73 -0.10 7.79
CA ASN A 48 -3.81 -1.23 7.95
C ASN A 48 -3.74 -1.75 9.40
N ARG A 49 -3.64 -0.85 10.38
CA ARG A 49 -3.66 -1.21 11.81
C ARG A 49 -4.98 -1.87 12.23
N ASN A 50 -6.10 -1.42 11.68
CA ASN A 50 -7.42 -2.00 11.96
C ASN A 50 -7.54 -3.40 11.37
N TRP A 51 -7.11 -3.59 10.13
CA TRP A 51 -7.14 -4.89 9.46
C TRP A 51 -6.21 -5.92 10.11
N ALA A 52 -5.01 -5.51 10.52
CA ALA A 52 -4.09 -6.35 11.28
C ALA A 52 -4.75 -6.93 12.55
N ASP A 53 -5.50 -6.11 13.29
CA ASP A 53 -6.20 -6.53 14.50
C ASP A 53 -7.45 -7.35 14.22
N ALA A 54 -8.21 -7.00 13.17
CA ALA A 54 -9.37 -7.78 12.72
C ALA A 54 -8.97 -9.22 12.35
N ARG A 55 -7.79 -9.39 11.74
CA ARG A 55 -7.22 -10.68 11.37
C ARG A 55 -6.60 -11.46 12.52
N ARG A 56 -6.56 -10.94 13.75
CA ARG A 56 -5.89 -11.57 14.90
C ARG A 56 -6.15 -13.07 15.06
N ARG A 57 -7.40 -13.50 14.86
CA ARG A 57 -7.81 -14.91 15.02
C ARG A 57 -7.56 -15.78 13.78
N LYS A 58 -7.20 -15.16 12.65
CA LYS A 58 -6.92 -15.83 11.38
C LYS A 58 -5.45 -16.16 11.23
N PHE A 59 -4.55 -15.39 11.86
CA PHE A 59 -3.13 -15.73 11.89
C PHE A 59 -2.92 -17.08 12.57
N GLN A 60 -2.26 -17.98 11.84
CA GLN A 60 -1.81 -19.28 12.30
C GLN A 60 -0.43 -19.51 11.71
N SER A 61 0.51 -19.96 12.53
CA SER A 61 1.83 -20.36 12.05
C SER A 61 2.42 -21.41 12.99
N GLY A 62 2.95 -22.48 12.41
CA GLY A 62 3.68 -23.50 13.16
C GLY A 62 4.97 -22.97 13.79
N ALA A 63 5.53 -21.86 13.30
CA ALA A 63 6.76 -21.27 13.82
C ALA A 63 6.59 -20.67 15.23
N PHE A 64 5.39 -20.18 15.55
CA PHE A 64 5.09 -19.58 16.86
C PHE A 64 4.50 -20.59 17.87
N GLY A 65 4.00 -21.74 17.40
CA GLY A 65 3.25 -22.68 18.24
C GLY A 65 2.12 -21.96 18.99
N ASP A 66 1.99 -22.24 20.29
CA ASP A 66 0.96 -21.63 21.15
C ASP A 66 1.25 -20.17 21.54
N ARG A 67 2.43 -19.65 21.20
CA ARG A 67 2.90 -18.32 21.62
C ARG A 67 2.50 -17.19 20.68
N LEU A 68 1.80 -17.49 19.59
CA LEU A 68 1.30 -16.45 18.68
C LEU A 68 0.39 -15.44 19.42
N ALA A 69 -0.30 -15.90 20.47
CA ALA A 69 -1.10 -15.04 21.34
C ALA A 69 -0.29 -13.94 22.05
N ASP A 70 0.99 -14.22 22.36
CA ASP A 70 1.89 -13.32 23.11
C ASP A 70 2.36 -12.12 22.27
N VAL A 71 2.27 -12.24 20.93
CA VAL A 71 2.75 -11.22 19.99
C VAL A 71 1.69 -10.14 19.75
N TRP A 72 0.46 -10.32 20.26
CA TRP A 72 -0.61 -9.34 20.06
C TRP A 72 -0.53 -8.14 21.02
N PRO A 73 -0.75 -6.91 20.53
CA PRO A 73 -1.11 -6.55 19.16
C PRO A 73 0.07 -6.70 18.18
N ALA A 74 -0.17 -7.35 17.03
CA ALA A 74 0.87 -7.62 16.03
C ALA A 74 1.55 -6.37 15.49
N VAL A 75 0.79 -5.29 15.37
CA VAL A 75 1.31 -3.97 14.99
C VAL A 75 0.97 -2.98 16.08
N ASN A 76 1.92 -2.08 16.36
CA ASN A 76 1.67 -1.04 17.33
C ASN A 76 0.51 -0.13 16.90
N ARG A 77 -0.28 0.31 17.88
CA ARG A 77 -1.37 1.29 17.70
C ARG A 77 -0.89 2.73 17.91
N SER A 78 0.23 2.88 18.60
CA SER A 78 0.92 4.14 18.88
C SER A 78 2.35 4.07 18.34
N GLY A 79 2.91 5.23 18.01
CA GLY A 79 4.21 5.33 17.36
C GLY A 79 4.10 5.57 15.85
N SER A 80 5.24 5.50 15.18
CA SER A 80 5.33 5.79 13.74
C SER A 80 4.63 4.72 12.89
N ASP A 81 4.11 5.15 11.76
CA ASP A 81 3.69 4.31 10.65
C ASP A 81 4.75 3.28 10.22
N SER A 82 6.00 3.74 10.05
CA SER A 82 7.15 2.88 9.72
C SER A 82 7.38 1.76 10.73
N SER A 83 7.19 2.03 12.02
CA SER A 83 7.32 1.00 13.06
C SER A 83 6.20 -0.04 13.01
N SER A 84 4.99 0.35 12.61
CA SER A 84 3.90 -0.61 12.40
C SER A 84 4.17 -1.50 11.19
N LEU A 85 4.74 -0.93 10.12
CA LEU A 85 5.13 -1.69 8.92
C LEU A 85 6.25 -2.69 9.25
N ASP A 86 7.25 -2.28 10.02
CA ASP A 86 8.31 -3.17 10.53
C ASP A 86 7.73 -4.33 11.36
N ASN A 87 6.78 -4.06 12.27
CA ASN A 87 6.16 -5.11 13.08
C ASN A 87 5.40 -6.13 12.23
N MET A 88 4.66 -5.67 11.21
CA MET A 88 3.96 -6.59 10.31
C MET A 88 4.93 -7.40 9.46
N LEU A 89 5.98 -6.76 8.91
CA LEU A 89 7.03 -7.45 8.16
C LEU A 89 7.69 -8.54 9.01
N GLU A 90 8.09 -8.21 10.23
CA GLU A 90 8.68 -9.14 11.19
C GLU A 90 7.74 -10.29 11.54
N LEU A 91 6.45 -10.02 11.76
CA LEU A 91 5.47 -11.08 12.02
C LEU A 91 5.36 -12.05 10.85
N LEU A 92 5.30 -11.55 9.61
CA LEU A 92 5.19 -12.39 8.42
C LEU A 92 6.45 -13.24 8.23
N THR A 93 7.65 -12.65 8.38
CA THR A 93 8.92 -13.35 8.19
C THR A 93 9.17 -14.40 9.26
N LEU A 94 9.01 -14.05 10.54
CA LEU A 94 9.10 -15.01 11.65
C LEU A 94 8.00 -16.08 11.57
N GLY A 95 6.85 -15.75 10.97
CA GLY A 95 5.76 -16.69 10.68
C GLY A 95 6.07 -17.69 9.57
N GLY A 96 7.21 -17.56 8.88
CA GLY A 96 7.68 -18.46 7.83
C GLY A 96 7.37 -17.99 6.40
N ILE A 97 6.93 -16.74 6.22
CA ILE A 97 6.78 -16.14 4.89
C ILE A 97 8.13 -15.58 4.45
N ASP A 98 8.57 -15.98 3.26
CA ASP A 98 9.79 -15.46 2.63
C ASP A 98 9.81 -13.92 2.58
N LEU A 99 10.98 -13.31 2.78
CA LEU A 99 11.14 -11.85 2.85
C LEU A 99 10.62 -11.13 1.61
N TYR A 100 10.93 -11.65 0.40
CA TYR A 100 10.48 -11.03 -0.84
C TYR A 100 8.97 -11.11 -0.98
N ARG A 101 8.39 -12.25 -0.59
CA ARG A 101 6.93 -12.41 -0.58
C ARG A 101 6.28 -11.46 0.43
N ALA A 102 6.80 -11.38 1.65
CA ALA A 102 6.27 -10.48 2.69
C ALA A 102 6.33 -9.01 2.25
N ALA A 103 7.45 -8.59 1.67
CA ALA A 103 7.62 -7.26 1.08
C ALA A 103 6.58 -6.99 -0.03
N ARG A 104 6.38 -7.94 -0.95
CA ARG A 104 5.37 -7.83 -2.03
C ARG A 104 3.93 -7.92 -1.55
N MET A 105 3.65 -8.60 -0.44
CA MET A 105 2.32 -8.64 0.18
C MET A 105 1.96 -7.28 0.79
N LEU A 106 2.92 -6.64 1.47
CA LEU A 106 2.69 -5.36 2.14
C LEU A 106 2.70 -4.19 1.15
N VAL A 107 3.67 -4.16 0.24
CA VAL A 107 3.86 -3.04 -0.71
C VAL A 107 3.95 -3.60 -2.14
N PRO A 108 2.85 -4.11 -2.70
CA PRO A 108 2.82 -4.60 -4.07
C PRO A 108 3.01 -3.45 -5.09
N PRO A 109 3.61 -3.73 -6.26
CA PRO A 109 3.57 -2.78 -7.37
C PRO A 109 2.12 -2.61 -7.88
N ALA A 110 1.87 -1.58 -8.70
CA ALA A 110 0.62 -1.51 -9.43
C ALA A 110 0.52 -2.70 -10.42
N TRP A 111 -0.55 -3.48 -10.34
CA TRP A 111 -0.66 -4.72 -11.12
C TRP A 111 -2.03 -4.90 -11.80
N GLN A 112 -3.12 -4.39 -11.21
CA GLN A 112 -4.49 -4.64 -11.66
C GLN A 112 -4.72 -4.22 -13.12
N ASN A 113 -4.28 -3.01 -13.46
CA ASN A 113 -4.50 -2.39 -14.77
C ASN A 113 -3.32 -2.58 -15.75
N VAL A 114 -2.34 -3.44 -15.41
CA VAL A 114 -1.15 -3.67 -16.25
C VAL A 114 -1.38 -4.83 -17.21
N GLU A 115 -1.95 -4.54 -18.39
CA GLU A 115 -2.35 -5.55 -19.38
C GLU A 115 -1.21 -6.47 -19.84
N THR A 116 0.03 -5.96 -19.88
CA THR A 116 1.21 -6.72 -20.33
C THR A 116 1.83 -7.59 -19.24
N MET A 117 1.24 -7.66 -18.04
CA MET A 117 1.78 -8.44 -16.93
C MET A 117 1.63 -9.95 -17.21
N ASP A 118 2.67 -10.70 -16.90
CA ASP A 118 2.67 -12.16 -16.93
C ASP A 118 1.51 -12.73 -16.10
N ALA A 119 0.80 -13.72 -16.65
CA ALA A 119 -0.43 -14.23 -16.04
C ALA A 119 -0.19 -14.94 -14.70
N ASP A 120 0.94 -15.61 -14.53
CA ASP A 120 1.27 -16.31 -13.28
C ASP A 120 1.68 -15.30 -12.20
N LEU A 121 2.38 -14.22 -12.60
CA LEU A 121 2.69 -13.11 -11.70
C LEU A 121 1.44 -12.32 -11.28
N ARG A 122 0.51 -12.07 -12.22
CA ARG A 122 -0.79 -11.48 -11.91
C ARG A 122 -1.56 -12.34 -10.91
N ALA A 123 -1.59 -13.67 -11.12
CA ALA A 123 -2.21 -14.61 -10.20
C ALA A 123 -1.55 -14.59 -8.80
N PHE A 124 -0.23 -14.41 -8.72
CA PHE A 124 0.45 -14.21 -7.44
C PHE A 124 -0.07 -12.95 -6.73
N TYR A 125 -0.14 -11.80 -7.41
CA TYR A 125 -0.61 -10.57 -6.77
C TYR A 125 -2.09 -10.61 -6.39
N GLU A 126 -2.95 -11.13 -7.26
CA GLU A 126 -4.38 -11.31 -7.01
C GLU A 126 -4.63 -12.23 -5.81
N PHE A 127 -3.86 -13.32 -5.70
CA PHE A 127 -3.94 -14.20 -4.54
C PHE A 127 -3.59 -13.46 -3.25
N ASN A 128 -2.47 -12.73 -3.23
CA ASN A 128 -2.01 -12.07 -2.02
C ASN A 128 -2.86 -10.84 -1.65
N SER A 129 -3.48 -10.14 -2.61
CA SER A 129 -4.37 -9.00 -2.34
C SER A 129 -5.63 -9.40 -1.58
N MET A 130 -6.05 -10.67 -1.64
CA MET A 130 -7.15 -11.20 -0.82
C MET A 130 -6.75 -11.40 0.66
N HIS A 131 -5.47 -11.41 0.98
CA HIS A 131 -4.96 -11.71 2.33
C HIS A 131 -4.31 -10.50 3.03
N MET A 132 -3.88 -9.51 2.25
CA MET A 132 -3.22 -8.31 2.75
C MET A 132 -3.59 -7.13 1.86
N GLU A 133 -4.20 -6.11 2.45
CA GLU A 133 -4.36 -4.83 1.79
C GLU A 133 -3.01 -4.09 1.72
N PRO A 134 -2.75 -3.32 0.64
CA PRO A 134 -1.52 -2.57 0.53
C PRO A 134 -1.31 -1.58 1.69
N TRP A 135 -0.07 -1.47 2.12
CA TRP A 135 0.41 -0.42 3.01
C TRP A 135 0.96 0.69 2.12
N ASP A 136 0.08 1.61 1.74
CA ASP A 136 0.31 2.56 0.66
C ASP A 136 0.76 3.94 1.15
N GLY A 137 1.34 4.70 0.24
CA GLY A 137 1.97 6.00 0.49
C GLY A 137 3.40 6.05 -0.06
N PRO A 138 4.03 7.24 -0.11
CA PRO A 138 5.42 7.34 -0.53
C PRO A 138 6.31 6.47 0.35
N ALA A 139 7.04 5.53 -0.24
CA ALA A 139 7.89 4.63 0.52
C ALA A 139 9.14 4.26 -0.26
N GLY A 140 10.29 4.68 0.26
CA GLY A 140 11.60 4.11 -0.02
C GLY A 140 11.98 3.20 1.15
N LEU A 141 11.99 1.89 0.90
CA LEU A 141 12.18 0.88 1.93
C LEU A 141 13.53 0.20 1.75
N VAL A 142 14.27 0.07 2.84
CA VAL A 142 15.46 -0.78 2.94
C VAL A 142 15.21 -1.81 4.04
N MET A 143 15.28 -3.10 3.69
CA MET A 143 14.96 -4.20 4.60
C MET A 143 16.12 -5.19 4.69
N THR A 144 16.22 -5.89 5.81
CA THR A 144 17.11 -7.03 5.95
C THR A 144 16.60 -8.07 6.95
N ASP A 145 16.85 -9.34 6.67
CA ASP A 145 16.69 -10.48 7.59
C ASP A 145 18.04 -10.97 8.15
N GLY A 146 19.13 -10.22 7.91
CA GLY A 146 20.51 -10.58 8.26
C GLY A 146 21.26 -11.35 7.17
N ARG A 147 20.57 -11.94 6.19
CA ARG A 147 21.18 -12.56 5.00
C ARG A 147 20.95 -11.70 3.76
N HIS A 148 19.73 -11.26 3.57
CA HIS A 148 19.31 -10.49 2.41
C HIS A 148 19.31 -9.00 2.76
N ALA A 149 19.81 -8.17 1.84
CA ALA A 149 19.60 -6.72 1.86
C ALA A 149 18.67 -6.36 0.71
N VAL A 150 17.56 -5.69 1.00
CA VAL A 150 16.50 -5.42 0.00
C VAL A 150 16.22 -3.93 -0.04
N CYS A 151 16.21 -3.34 -1.22
CA CYS A 151 15.67 -2.01 -1.46
C CYS A 151 14.45 -2.11 -2.37
N MET A 152 13.34 -1.48 -1.98
CA MET A 152 12.15 -1.41 -2.81
C MET A 152 11.49 -0.04 -2.72
N LEU A 153 10.72 0.30 -3.75
CA LEU A 153 9.88 1.48 -3.74
C LEU A 153 8.39 1.12 -3.75
N ASP A 154 7.58 2.06 -3.25
CA ASP A 154 6.13 2.04 -3.40
C ASP A 154 5.71 1.96 -4.88
N ARG A 155 4.43 1.61 -5.11
CA ARG A 155 3.85 1.41 -6.45
C ARG A 155 4.03 2.59 -7.41
N ASN A 156 4.15 3.81 -6.88
CA ASN A 156 4.27 5.05 -7.65
C ASN A 156 5.71 5.57 -7.70
N GLY A 157 6.61 5.01 -6.90
CA GLY A 157 8.02 5.42 -6.84
C GLY A 157 8.17 6.86 -6.37
N LEU A 158 7.43 7.25 -5.34
CA LEU A 158 7.35 8.64 -4.87
C LEU A 158 8.59 9.08 -4.07
N ARG A 159 9.54 8.16 -3.85
CA ARG A 159 10.81 8.41 -3.17
C ARG A 159 11.99 8.00 -4.05
N PRO A 160 13.09 8.75 -4.04
CA PRO A 160 14.25 8.39 -4.83
C PRO A 160 15.01 7.24 -4.18
N ALA A 161 15.51 6.32 -5.00
CA ALA A 161 16.47 5.30 -4.63
C ALA A 161 17.44 5.08 -5.79
N ARG A 162 18.72 5.35 -5.54
CA ARG A 162 19.84 5.23 -6.48
C ARG A 162 20.81 4.20 -5.94
N TYR A 163 21.40 3.43 -6.84
CA TYR A 163 22.46 2.50 -6.47
C TYR A 163 23.69 2.65 -7.35
N VAL A 164 24.83 2.33 -6.74
CA VAL A 164 26.15 2.33 -7.37
C VAL A 164 26.83 1.02 -7.00
N ILE A 165 27.37 0.33 -8.00
CA ILE A 165 28.17 -0.89 -7.84
C ILE A 165 29.61 -0.54 -8.21
N THR A 166 30.55 -0.87 -7.34
CA THR A 166 31.98 -0.66 -7.53
C THR A 166 32.71 -1.97 -7.81
N ASN A 167 33.94 -1.87 -8.32
CA ASN A 167 34.76 -3.00 -8.75
C ASN A 167 35.32 -3.86 -7.60
N ASP A 168 35.12 -3.44 -6.36
CA ASP A 168 35.46 -4.12 -5.10
C ASP A 168 34.25 -4.85 -4.49
N ASP A 169 33.23 -5.14 -5.32
CA ASP A 169 32.00 -5.87 -4.97
C ASP A 169 31.12 -5.18 -3.91
N PHE A 170 31.27 -3.87 -3.71
CA PHE A 170 30.34 -3.08 -2.91
C PHE A 170 29.18 -2.56 -3.75
N ILE A 171 27.98 -2.65 -3.17
CA ILE A 171 26.80 -1.93 -3.64
C ILE A 171 26.36 -0.92 -2.59
N THR A 172 26.24 0.33 -3.00
CA THR A 172 25.69 1.39 -2.16
C THR A 172 24.32 1.77 -2.70
N VAL A 173 23.29 1.71 -1.86
CA VAL A 173 21.93 2.18 -2.18
C VAL A 173 21.57 3.34 -1.26
N ALA A 174 21.14 4.46 -1.84
CA ALA A 174 20.79 5.66 -1.08
C ALA A 174 19.74 6.50 -1.82
N SER A 175 19.15 7.47 -1.11
CA SER A 175 18.21 8.43 -1.72
C SER A 175 18.87 9.34 -2.76
N GLU A 176 20.19 9.50 -2.69
CA GLU A 176 20.99 10.34 -3.58
C GLU A 176 22.28 9.62 -4.00
N VAL A 177 22.97 10.12 -5.04
CA VAL A 177 24.29 9.62 -5.45
C VAL A 177 25.40 10.40 -4.74
N GLY A 178 26.57 9.78 -4.56
CA GLY A 178 27.72 10.44 -3.92
C GLY A 178 27.66 10.48 -2.40
N THR A 179 26.85 9.62 -1.77
CA THR A 179 26.80 9.46 -0.30
C THR A 179 28.00 8.72 0.27
N TYR A 180 28.77 8.05 -0.59
CA TYR A 180 29.99 7.32 -0.25
C TYR A 180 31.14 7.78 -1.16
N GLY A 181 32.36 7.87 -0.61
CA GLY A 181 33.54 8.44 -1.27
C GLY A 181 34.25 7.47 -2.21
N TYR A 182 33.53 6.88 -3.18
CA TYR A 182 34.12 6.04 -4.22
C TYR A 182 34.77 6.90 -5.33
N ALA A 183 35.86 6.42 -5.92
CA ALA A 183 36.46 7.06 -7.08
C ALA A 183 35.61 6.78 -8.34
N PRO A 184 35.41 7.75 -9.25
CA PRO A 184 34.61 7.54 -10.47
C PRO A 184 35.06 6.36 -11.33
N GLU A 185 36.36 6.08 -11.37
CA GLU A 185 37.00 4.96 -12.08
C GLU A 185 36.66 3.58 -11.50
N ASP A 186 36.25 3.50 -10.24
CA ASP A 186 35.88 2.23 -9.59
C ASP A 186 34.43 1.83 -9.84
N VAL A 187 33.63 2.72 -10.44
CA VAL A 187 32.20 2.49 -10.67
C VAL A 187 31.98 1.56 -11.86
N VAL A 188 31.40 0.39 -11.59
CA VAL A 188 30.98 -0.60 -12.60
C VAL A 188 29.59 -0.29 -13.13
N GLU A 189 28.65 0.03 -12.24
CA GLU A 189 27.26 0.27 -12.60
C GLU A 189 26.64 1.40 -11.77
N LYS A 190 25.75 2.18 -12.41
CA LYS A 190 24.87 3.14 -11.73
C LYS A 190 23.44 2.91 -12.18
N GLY A 191 22.54 2.77 -11.23
CA GLY A 191 21.13 2.55 -11.51
C GLY A 191 20.19 3.27 -10.54
N ARG A 192 18.91 2.96 -10.68
CA ARG A 192 17.85 3.42 -9.78
C ARG A 192 16.84 2.31 -9.58
N VAL A 193 16.21 2.31 -8.40
CA VAL A 193 15.00 1.54 -8.16
C VAL A 193 13.83 2.45 -8.56
N GLY A 194 12.97 1.96 -9.45
CA GLY A 194 11.81 2.68 -9.98
C GLY A 194 10.50 2.31 -9.25
N PRO A 195 9.36 2.88 -9.71
CA PRO A 195 8.04 2.58 -9.16
C PRO A 195 7.75 1.09 -9.09
N GLY A 196 7.43 0.59 -7.91
CA GLY A 196 7.13 -0.82 -7.65
C GLY A 196 8.30 -1.78 -7.91
N GLN A 197 9.52 -1.28 -8.12
CA GLN A 197 10.69 -2.14 -8.30
C GLN A 197 11.28 -2.56 -6.96
N ILE A 198 11.96 -3.70 -7.01
CA ILE A 198 12.70 -4.31 -5.91
C ILE A 198 14.09 -4.72 -6.41
N LEU A 199 15.09 -4.46 -5.59
CA LEU A 199 16.48 -4.84 -5.76
C LEU A 199 16.92 -5.55 -4.48
N ALA A 200 17.52 -6.73 -4.59
CA ALA A 200 17.99 -7.47 -3.42
C ALA A 200 19.39 -8.03 -3.62
N ILE A 201 20.10 -8.18 -2.50
CA ILE A 201 21.40 -8.85 -2.43
C ILE A 201 21.28 -10.02 -1.47
N ASP A 202 21.61 -11.22 -1.94
CA ASP A 202 21.83 -12.37 -1.07
C ASP A 202 23.32 -12.42 -0.68
N THR A 203 23.63 -12.01 0.55
CA THR A 203 25.04 -11.98 1.01
C THR A 203 25.63 -13.36 1.25
N GLN A 204 24.81 -14.41 1.36
CA GLN A 204 25.30 -15.78 1.50
C GLN A 204 25.68 -16.40 0.15
N GLN A 205 24.94 -16.09 -0.91
CA GLN A 205 25.21 -16.61 -2.26
C GLN A 205 26.04 -15.64 -3.12
N GLY A 206 26.14 -14.38 -2.73
CA GLY A 206 26.78 -13.32 -3.52
C GLY A 206 25.95 -12.92 -4.74
N GLU A 207 24.62 -13.08 -4.69
CA GLU A 207 23.73 -12.81 -5.82
C GLU A 207 23.09 -11.42 -5.71
N LEU A 208 23.17 -10.65 -6.80
CA LEU A 208 22.35 -9.46 -7.02
C LEU A 208 21.09 -9.87 -7.78
N LEU A 209 19.93 -9.59 -7.19
CA LEU A 209 18.62 -9.95 -7.72
C LEU A 209 17.86 -8.68 -8.10
N HIS A 210 17.46 -8.60 -9.36
CA HIS A 210 16.57 -7.56 -9.84
C HIS A 210 15.10 -8.00 -9.73
N THR A 211 14.21 -7.07 -10.04
CA THR A 211 12.76 -7.28 -9.98
C THR A 211 12.31 -8.52 -10.76
N ALA A 212 12.84 -8.73 -11.97
CA ALA A 212 12.47 -9.88 -12.79
C ALA A 212 12.86 -11.22 -12.15
N ASP A 213 14.01 -11.29 -11.47
CA ASP A 213 14.50 -12.50 -10.81
C ASP A 213 13.61 -12.85 -9.62
N ILE A 214 13.25 -11.84 -8.82
CA ILE A 214 12.38 -11.99 -7.66
C ILE A 214 10.96 -12.36 -8.10
N ASP A 215 10.41 -11.67 -9.10
CA ASP A 215 9.07 -11.94 -9.62
C ASP A 215 8.98 -13.36 -10.21
N ALA A 216 10.04 -13.85 -10.87
CA ALA A 216 10.12 -15.22 -11.37
C ALA A 216 10.11 -16.25 -10.23
N ARG A 217 10.86 -16.01 -9.14
CA ARG A 217 10.85 -16.87 -7.95
C ARG A 217 9.47 -16.89 -7.28
N LEU A 218 8.85 -15.71 -7.12
CA LEU A 218 7.59 -15.55 -6.40
C LEU A 218 6.40 -16.20 -7.13
N LYS A 219 6.28 -15.99 -8.44
CA LYS A 219 5.17 -16.55 -9.22
C LYS A 219 5.21 -18.09 -9.30
N GLN A 220 6.40 -18.69 -9.22
CA GLN A 220 6.59 -20.14 -9.25
C GLN A 220 6.47 -20.80 -7.87
N GLY A 221 6.43 -20.01 -6.78
CA GLY A 221 6.47 -20.56 -5.41
C GLY A 221 5.26 -21.44 -5.05
N LYS A 222 4.08 -21.19 -5.64
CA LYS A 222 2.84 -21.95 -5.45
C LYS A 222 1.96 -21.89 -6.71
N PRO A 223 1.01 -22.81 -6.89
CA PRO A 223 0.12 -22.83 -8.05
C PRO A 223 -1.04 -21.82 -7.93
N TYR A 224 -0.73 -20.53 -7.72
CA TYR A 224 -1.71 -19.47 -7.44
C TYR A 224 -2.84 -19.42 -8.46
N LYS A 225 -2.51 -19.52 -9.75
CA LYS A 225 -3.47 -19.51 -10.85
C LYS A 225 -4.49 -20.64 -10.76
N GLN A 226 -4.06 -21.84 -10.37
CA GLN A 226 -4.96 -22.98 -10.20
C GLN A 226 -5.88 -22.77 -9.00
N TRP A 227 -5.36 -22.24 -7.89
CA TRP A 227 -6.19 -21.93 -6.72
C TRP A 227 -7.25 -20.88 -7.03
N LEU A 228 -6.89 -19.79 -7.71
CA LEU A 228 -7.83 -18.76 -8.13
C LEU A 228 -8.93 -19.34 -9.03
N GLN A 229 -8.57 -20.11 -10.05
CA GLN A 229 -9.54 -20.74 -10.96
C GLN A 229 -10.52 -21.67 -10.25
N GLN A 230 -10.09 -22.32 -9.16
CA GLN A 230 -10.92 -23.29 -8.44
C GLN A 230 -11.77 -22.67 -7.32
N GLN A 231 -11.30 -21.58 -6.71
CA GLN A 231 -11.84 -21.06 -5.44
C GLN A 231 -12.40 -19.64 -5.55
N THR A 232 -12.24 -18.96 -6.69
CA THR A 232 -12.77 -17.61 -6.89
C THR A 232 -13.86 -17.59 -7.94
N VAL A 233 -14.81 -16.68 -7.77
CA VAL A 233 -15.84 -16.37 -8.76
C VAL A 233 -15.72 -14.89 -9.06
N ARG A 234 -15.36 -14.56 -10.30
CA ARG A 234 -15.29 -13.17 -10.75
C ARG A 234 -16.69 -12.71 -11.12
N ILE A 235 -17.21 -11.77 -10.34
CA ILE A 235 -18.51 -11.15 -10.58
C ILE A 235 -18.27 -9.92 -11.45
N GLU A 236 -18.48 -10.06 -12.76
CA GLU A 236 -18.40 -8.94 -13.70
C GLU A 236 -19.82 -8.48 -14.02
N GLY A 237 -20.15 -7.25 -13.62
CA GLY A 237 -21.43 -6.64 -14.00
C GLY A 237 -21.35 -6.11 -15.42
N GLU A 238 -21.95 -6.80 -16.39
CA GLU A 238 -22.15 -6.20 -17.71
C GLU A 238 -23.34 -5.22 -17.66
N LEU A 239 -23.14 -3.99 -18.17
CA LEU A 239 -24.19 -2.97 -18.28
C LEU A 239 -25.46 -3.48 -19.03
N ARG A 240 -25.31 -4.50 -19.88
CA ARG A 240 -26.40 -5.14 -20.61
C ARG A 240 -27.31 -6.01 -19.72
N GLU A 241 -26.77 -6.67 -18.70
CA GLU A 241 -27.56 -7.47 -17.76
C GLU A 241 -28.43 -6.60 -16.83
N PHE A 242 -27.99 -5.38 -16.54
CA PHE A 242 -28.81 -4.39 -15.81
C PHE A 242 -30.04 -3.94 -16.61
N ARG A 243 -29.96 -3.89 -17.95
CA ARG A 243 -31.10 -3.51 -18.81
C ARG A 243 -32.19 -4.58 -18.86
N SER A 244 -31.85 -5.87 -18.72
CA SER A 244 -32.85 -6.94 -18.65
C SER A 244 -33.49 -7.08 -17.27
N SER A 245 -32.80 -6.65 -16.21
CA SER A 245 -33.28 -6.62 -14.82
C SER A 245 -33.95 -5.30 -14.40
N SER A 246 -34.12 -4.35 -15.35
CA SER A 246 -34.87 -3.09 -15.20
C SER A 246 -36.32 -3.24 -14.67
N SER A 247 -36.86 -4.46 -14.64
CA SER A 247 -38.16 -4.75 -14.04
C SER A 247 -38.19 -4.46 -12.53
N ALA A 248 -37.06 -4.49 -11.82
CA ALA A 248 -37.00 -4.19 -10.38
C ALA A 248 -37.17 -2.70 -10.05
N VAL A 249 -36.59 -1.80 -10.85
CA VAL A 249 -36.73 -0.33 -10.67
C VAL A 249 -38.16 0.16 -10.97
N SER A 250 -38.95 -0.65 -11.68
CA SER A 250 -40.34 -0.34 -12.06
C SER A 250 -41.38 -0.57 -10.94
N SER A 251 -40.97 -1.02 -9.75
CA SER A 251 -41.90 -1.42 -8.69
C SER A 251 -42.34 -0.29 -7.74
N ILE A 252 -41.60 0.83 -7.66
CA ILE A 252 -41.94 1.94 -6.75
C ILE A 252 -42.94 2.89 -7.43
N GLY A 253 -44.12 3.03 -6.83
CA GLY A 253 -45.15 3.96 -7.33
C GLY A 253 -44.70 5.42 -7.23
N ARG A 254 -45.23 6.31 -8.09
CA ARG A 254 -44.82 7.73 -8.10
C ARG A 254 -45.05 8.45 -6.76
N ASP A 255 -46.14 8.14 -6.07
CA ASP A 255 -46.45 8.76 -4.79
C ASP A 255 -45.55 8.23 -3.67
N GLU A 256 -45.26 6.94 -3.68
CA GLU A 256 -44.29 6.31 -2.78
C GLU A 256 -42.89 6.89 -2.98
N LEU A 257 -42.45 7.05 -4.23
CA LEU A 257 -41.17 7.68 -4.55
C LEU A 257 -41.08 9.12 -4.00
N ARG A 258 -42.17 9.90 -4.06
CA ARG A 258 -42.20 11.26 -3.48
C ARG A 258 -42.02 11.24 -1.97
N VAL A 259 -42.64 10.28 -1.28
CA VAL A 259 -42.46 10.10 0.16
C VAL A 259 -41.02 9.71 0.49
N LEU A 260 -40.46 8.74 -0.23
CA LEU A 260 -39.07 8.29 -0.05
C LEU A 260 -38.07 9.40 -0.32
N MET A 261 -38.24 10.18 -1.41
CA MET A 261 -37.39 11.33 -1.69
C MET A 261 -37.41 12.33 -0.54
N LYS A 262 -38.59 12.61 0.05
CA LYS A 262 -38.68 13.50 1.22
C LYS A 262 -38.00 12.89 2.45
N GLN A 263 -38.17 11.59 2.69
CA GLN A 263 -37.56 10.88 3.81
C GLN A 263 -36.02 10.88 3.73
N PHE A 264 -35.47 10.67 2.54
CA PHE A 264 -34.02 10.65 2.28
C PHE A 264 -33.47 12.00 1.83
N GLN A 265 -34.24 13.08 1.98
CA GLN A 265 -33.82 14.46 1.68
C GLN A 265 -33.33 14.67 0.23
N VAL A 266 -33.85 13.90 -0.73
CA VAL A 266 -33.61 14.08 -2.16
C VAL A 266 -34.42 15.29 -2.64
N THR A 267 -33.81 16.47 -2.59
CA THR A 267 -34.46 17.73 -2.95
C THR A 267 -34.53 17.92 -4.46
N PHE A 268 -35.17 19.02 -4.89
CA PHE A 268 -35.12 19.41 -6.30
C PHE A 268 -33.68 19.72 -6.73
N GLU A 269 -32.93 20.45 -5.91
CA GLU A 269 -31.53 20.81 -6.15
C GLU A 269 -30.65 19.56 -6.26
N GLU A 270 -30.79 18.58 -5.35
CA GLU A 270 -30.04 17.32 -5.43
C GLU A 270 -30.29 16.59 -6.76
N ARG A 271 -31.54 16.56 -7.21
CA ARG A 271 -31.91 15.90 -8.47
C ARG A 271 -31.42 16.67 -9.70
N ASP A 272 -31.55 17.98 -9.68
CA ASP A 272 -31.28 18.86 -10.82
C ASP A 272 -29.79 19.14 -10.97
N GLN A 273 -29.09 19.40 -9.87
CA GLN A 273 -27.70 19.83 -9.85
C GLN A 273 -26.71 18.69 -9.65
N ILE A 274 -27.07 17.60 -8.95
CA ILE A 274 -26.14 16.50 -8.66
C ILE A 274 -26.47 15.27 -9.50
N LEU A 275 -27.68 14.73 -9.38
CA LEU A 275 -28.05 13.46 -10.02
C LEU A 275 -28.21 13.57 -11.55
N ARG A 276 -28.76 14.67 -12.07
CA ARG A 276 -28.91 14.86 -13.52
C ARG A 276 -27.57 14.89 -14.25
N PRO A 277 -26.56 15.69 -13.84
CA PRO A 277 -25.24 15.63 -14.49
C PRO A 277 -24.63 14.24 -14.47
N LEU A 278 -24.66 13.54 -13.33
CA LEU A 278 -24.17 12.16 -13.23
C LEU A 278 -24.84 11.22 -14.24
N ALA A 279 -26.17 11.34 -14.40
CA ALA A 279 -26.94 10.51 -15.32
C ALA A 279 -26.75 10.86 -16.80
N GLU A 280 -26.62 12.15 -17.14
CA GLU A 280 -26.55 12.63 -18.51
C GLU A 280 -25.12 12.58 -19.08
N SER A 281 -24.11 12.98 -18.30
CA SER A 281 -22.72 13.09 -18.76
C SER A 281 -21.80 11.99 -18.21
N GLY A 282 -22.23 11.25 -17.18
CA GLY A 282 -21.36 10.29 -16.49
C GLY A 282 -20.24 10.95 -15.67
N GLN A 283 -20.36 12.25 -15.38
CA GLN A 283 -19.41 13.03 -14.60
C GLN A 283 -20.08 13.66 -13.39
N GLU A 284 -19.31 13.90 -12.34
CA GLU A 284 -19.80 14.63 -11.17
C GLU A 284 -20.16 16.08 -11.52
N ALA A 285 -21.06 16.65 -10.72
CA ALA A 285 -21.48 18.03 -10.91
C ALA A 285 -20.33 19.00 -10.64
N THR A 286 -20.16 19.99 -11.51
CA THR A 286 -19.17 21.07 -11.34
C THR A 286 -19.87 22.36 -10.93
N GLY A 287 -19.30 23.03 -9.92
CA GLY A 287 -19.79 24.30 -9.38
C GLY A 287 -18.65 25.28 -9.12
N SER A 288 -18.98 26.45 -8.58
CA SER A 288 -18.00 27.47 -8.19
C SER A 288 -18.46 28.20 -6.93
N MET A 289 -17.59 29.06 -6.37
CA MET A 289 -17.74 29.70 -5.05
C MET A 289 -17.53 28.71 -3.88
N GLY A 290 -17.40 29.25 -2.67
CA GLY A 290 -17.25 28.46 -1.45
C GLY A 290 -18.59 28.03 -0.86
N ASP A 291 -18.56 27.00 -0.01
CA ASP A 291 -19.71 26.57 0.80
C ASP A 291 -19.97 27.60 1.91
N ASP A 292 -21.00 28.44 1.72
CA ASP A 292 -21.44 29.45 2.68
C ASP A 292 -22.57 28.93 3.60
N THR A 293 -22.93 27.65 3.50
CA THR A 293 -23.97 27.06 4.34
C THR A 293 -23.45 26.79 5.76
N PRO A 294 -24.32 26.84 6.79
CA PRO A 294 -23.91 26.49 8.14
C PRO A 294 -23.37 25.07 8.21
N MET A 295 -22.32 24.85 9.01
CA MET A 295 -21.87 23.50 9.36
C MET A 295 -23.06 22.65 9.82
N ALA A 296 -23.08 21.35 9.50
CA ALA A 296 -24.24 20.49 9.71
C ALA A 296 -24.84 20.57 11.13
N VAL A 297 -23.97 20.63 12.16
CA VAL A 297 -24.37 20.75 13.58
C VAL A 297 -25.05 22.07 13.95
N LEU A 298 -24.79 23.14 13.19
CA LEU A 298 -25.40 24.47 13.37
C LEU A 298 -26.60 24.70 12.45
N SER A 299 -26.90 23.75 11.56
CA SER A 299 -27.97 23.90 10.60
C SER A 299 -29.33 23.91 11.30
N THR A 300 -30.20 24.84 10.90
CA THR A 300 -31.62 24.83 11.31
C THR A 300 -32.45 23.85 10.48
N LYS A 301 -31.83 23.16 9.52
CA LYS A 301 -32.44 22.12 8.68
C LYS A 301 -31.91 20.75 9.09
N VAL A 302 -32.71 19.71 8.87
CA VAL A 302 -32.20 18.34 8.96
C VAL A 302 -31.15 18.18 7.86
N ARG A 303 -30.02 17.57 8.21
CA ARG A 303 -28.87 17.32 7.33
C ARG A 303 -28.61 15.82 7.25
N SER A 304 -27.92 15.40 6.20
CA SER A 304 -27.52 13.99 6.08
C SER A 304 -26.43 13.67 7.10
N VAL A 305 -26.35 12.41 7.53
CA VAL A 305 -25.24 11.96 8.39
C VAL A 305 -23.89 12.15 7.69
N TYR A 306 -23.86 12.06 6.35
CA TYR A 306 -22.65 12.25 5.55
C TYR A 306 -22.09 13.67 5.66
N ASP A 307 -22.91 14.70 5.92
CA ASP A 307 -22.45 16.09 6.08
C ASP A 307 -21.56 16.30 7.31
N TYR A 308 -21.56 15.36 8.25
CA TYR A 308 -20.72 15.39 9.46
C TYR A 308 -19.34 14.79 9.22
N PHE A 309 -19.14 14.06 8.13
CA PHE A 309 -17.85 13.46 7.77
C PHE A 309 -17.18 14.34 6.72
N ARG A 310 -15.98 14.84 7.04
CA ARG A 310 -15.14 15.58 6.10
C ARG A 310 -14.09 14.65 5.54
N GLN A 311 -13.96 14.65 4.21
CA GLN A 311 -12.92 13.90 3.53
C GLN A 311 -11.56 14.46 3.95
N GLN A 312 -10.68 13.57 4.41
CA GLN A 312 -9.30 13.92 4.68
C GLN A 312 -8.55 14.04 3.35
N PHE A 313 -7.58 14.94 3.29
CA PHE A 313 -6.70 15.10 2.16
C PHE A 313 -5.26 15.28 2.64
N ALA A 314 -4.31 14.89 1.80
CA ALA A 314 -2.91 14.99 2.10
C ALA A 314 -2.38 16.40 1.80
N GLN A 315 -1.50 16.90 2.66
CA GLN A 315 -0.83 18.18 2.48
C GLN A 315 0.60 18.10 3.01
N VAL A 316 1.57 18.42 2.15
CA VAL A 316 3.02 18.44 2.44
C VAL A 316 3.63 17.07 2.74
N THR A 317 3.07 16.28 3.66
CA THR A 317 3.66 15.03 4.15
C THR A 317 3.71 13.94 3.09
N ASN A 318 2.63 13.81 2.31
CA ASN A 318 2.54 12.98 1.13
C ASN A 318 1.78 13.69 -0.01
N PRO A 319 2.09 13.41 -1.29
CA PRO A 319 1.38 14.00 -2.42
C PRO A 319 0.03 13.31 -2.67
N PRO A 320 -0.99 14.02 -3.19
CA PRO A 320 -2.15 13.40 -3.81
C PRO A 320 -1.77 12.76 -5.16
N ILE A 321 -2.58 11.81 -5.62
CA ILE A 321 -2.43 11.14 -6.92
C ILE A 321 -3.43 11.76 -7.91
N ASP A 322 -3.05 11.89 -9.19
CA ASP A 322 -3.97 12.32 -10.25
C ASP A 322 -4.86 11.15 -10.70
N PRO A 323 -6.15 11.12 -10.35
CA PRO A 323 -7.01 9.98 -10.65
C PRO A 323 -7.33 9.81 -12.15
N LEU A 324 -7.02 10.82 -12.97
CA LEU A 324 -7.25 10.79 -14.42
C LEU A 324 -6.00 10.32 -15.15
N ARG A 325 -4.85 10.96 -14.86
CA ARG A 325 -3.58 10.71 -15.57
C ARG A 325 -2.84 9.49 -15.03
N GLU A 326 -3.00 9.18 -13.75
CA GLU A 326 -2.34 8.06 -13.07
C GLU A 326 -3.35 6.96 -12.68
N SER A 327 -4.47 6.87 -13.39
CA SER A 327 -5.52 5.85 -13.15
C SER A 327 -5.00 4.41 -13.17
N ILE A 328 -3.91 4.12 -13.90
CA ILE A 328 -3.30 2.79 -13.99
C ILE A 328 -2.81 2.26 -12.63
N VAL A 329 -2.48 3.13 -11.67
CA VAL A 329 -1.99 2.74 -10.33
C VAL A 329 -3.10 2.62 -9.28
N MET A 330 -4.34 2.97 -9.65
CA MET A 330 -5.52 2.95 -8.78
C MET A 330 -6.45 1.78 -9.14
N SER A 331 -7.15 1.24 -8.15
CA SER A 331 -8.16 0.19 -8.38
C SER A 331 -9.30 0.31 -7.37
N LEU A 332 -10.51 -0.04 -7.83
CA LEU A 332 -11.72 -0.20 -7.00
C LEU A 332 -12.14 -1.67 -6.87
N GLU A 333 -11.29 -2.60 -7.31
CA GLU A 333 -11.53 -4.03 -7.21
C GLU A 333 -11.78 -4.42 -5.75
N THR A 334 -12.86 -5.18 -5.53
CA THR A 334 -13.33 -5.54 -4.19
C THR A 334 -13.50 -7.04 -4.13
N CYS A 335 -12.90 -7.66 -3.12
CA CYS A 335 -13.09 -9.07 -2.82
C CYS A 335 -14.20 -9.21 -1.77
N ILE A 336 -15.17 -10.09 -2.03
CA ILE A 336 -16.23 -10.43 -1.08
C ILE A 336 -16.10 -11.92 -0.74
N GLY A 337 -15.91 -12.24 0.52
CA GLY A 337 -15.75 -13.61 0.96
C GLY A 337 -15.36 -13.72 2.42
N ALA A 338 -15.27 -14.96 2.89
CA ALA A 338 -14.64 -15.22 4.17
C ALA A 338 -13.14 -14.99 4.03
N GLU A 339 -12.60 -14.16 4.92
CA GLU A 339 -11.17 -14.06 5.18
C GLU A 339 -10.69 -15.18 6.09
#